data_AF-A0A6J4JBJ5-F1
#
_entry.id   AF-A0A6J4JBJ5-F1
#
_cell.length_a   1.000
_cell.length_b   1.000
_cell.length_c   1.000
_cell.angle_alpha   90.00
_cell.angle_beta   90.00
_cell.angle_gamma   90.00
#
_symmetry.space_group_name_H-M   'P 1'
#
loop_
_entity.id
_entity.type
_entity.pdbx_description
1 polymer ?
#
loop_
_entity_poly.entity_id
_entity_poly.type
_entity_poly.pdbx_seq_one_letter_code
_entity_poly.pdbx_strand_id
1 'polypeptide(L)'
;MMSYKQLAVDYSFLKKLQTLDWQTIRHHLLNSDEGRDFTPAQAARAIWQYGLFLFLAQQYPAMRLVPTKEIDAVLHAHIATDRQYQDDCQTLF
;
A
#
# COMPACT_ATOMS: atom_id res chain seq x y z
N MET A 1 8.55 22.68 -11.11
CA MET A 1 8.08 23.16 -9.80
C MET A 1 6.71 22.56 -9.56
N MET A 2 6.51 21.77 -8.51
CA MET A 2 5.18 21.23 -8.17
C MET A 2 4.24 22.38 -7.84
N SER A 3 3.01 22.33 -8.37
CA SER A 3 1.98 23.33 -8.07
C SER A 3 1.49 23.17 -6.63
N TYR A 4 1.08 24.26 -5.98
CA TYR A 4 0.40 24.22 -4.67
C TYR A 4 -0.80 23.26 -4.64
N LYS A 5 -1.51 23.11 -5.78
CA LYS A 5 -2.59 22.13 -5.89
C LYS A 5 -2.09 20.70 -5.77
N GLN A 6 -0.95 20.39 -6.38
CA GLN A 6 -0.37 19.04 -6.31
C GLN A 6 0.07 18.73 -4.87
N LEU A 7 0.76 19.67 -4.21
CA LEU A 7 1.16 19.52 -2.81
C LEU A 7 -0.01 19.27 -1.87
N ALA A 8 -1.15 19.93 -2.09
CA ALA A 8 -2.37 19.72 -1.30
C ALA A 8 -2.98 18.32 -1.53
N VAL A 9 -2.98 17.84 -2.78
CA VAL A 9 -3.42 16.47 -3.13
C VAL A 9 -2.51 15.44 -2.47
N ASP A 10 -1.20 15.58 -2.62
CA ASP A 10 -0.20 14.65 -2.07
C ASP A 10 -0.33 14.55 -0.55
N TYR A 11 -0.46 15.71 0.13
CA TYR A 11 -0.63 15.75 1.58
C TYR A 11 -1.95 15.10 2.04
N SER A 12 -3.05 15.33 1.30
CA SER A 12 -4.34 14.69 1.58
C SER A 12 -4.27 13.17 1.41
N PHE A 13 -3.62 12.70 0.35
CA PHE A 13 -3.42 11.28 0.10
C PHE A 13 -2.56 10.63 1.20
N LEU A 14 -1.44 11.24 1.58
CA LEU A 14 -0.58 10.72 2.65
C LEU A 14 -1.31 10.63 3.99
N LYS A 15 -2.24 11.55 4.29
CA LYS A 15 -3.10 11.45 5.47
C LYS A 15 -4.03 10.24 5.43
N LYS A 16 -4.69 9.98 4.29
CA LYS A 16 -5.54 8.80 4.09
C LYS A 16 -4.72 7.50 4.16
N LEU A 17 -3.53 7.49 3.57
CA LEU A 17 -2.63 6.35 3.61
C LEU A 17 -2.22 5.98 5.05
N GLN A 18 -2.08 6.97 5.93
CA GLN A 18 -1.79 6.73 7.35
C GLN A 18 -2.96 6.10 8.12
N THR A 19 -4.19 6.14 7.60
CA THR A 19 -5.37 5.57 8.29
C THR A 19 -5.60 4.09 7.98
N LEU A 20 -4.89 3.52 7.01
CA LEU A 20 -5.04 2.08 6.73
C LEU A 20 -4.60 1.26 7.94
N ASP A 21 -5.24 0.10 8.13
CA ASP A 21 -4.83 -0.85 9.17
C ASP A 21 -3.61 -1.68 8.74
N TRP A 22 -2.44 -1.04 8.79
CA TRP A 22 -1.16 -1.65 8.49
C TRP A 22 -0.83 -2.85 9.38
N GLN A 23 -1.41 -2.94 10.57
CA GLN A 23 -1.16 -4.07 11.48
C GLN A 23 -1.86 -5.33 10.98
N THR A 24 -3.10 -5.20 10.53
CA THR A 24 -3.86 -6.31 9.94
C THR A 24 -3.19 -6.78 8.65
N ILE A 25 -2.79 -5.88 7.75
CA ILE A 25 -2.05 -6.24 6.53
C ILE A 25 -0.75 -6.98 6.88
N ARG A 26 0.02 -6.48 7.86
CA ARG A 26 1.24 -7.14 8.33
C ARG A 26 0.96 -8.53 8.91
N HIS A 27 -0.12 -8.68 9.66
CA HIS A 27 -0.51 -9.95 10.24
C HIS A 27 -0.86 -10.96 9.15
N HIS A 28 -1.64 -10.59 8.14
CA HIS A 28 -1.96 -11.46 7.01
C HIS A 28 -0.71 -11.82 6.21
N LEU A 29 0.18 -10.86 5.96
CA LEU A 29 1.43 -11.11 5.25
C LEU A 29 2.28 -12.16 5.98
N LEU A 30 2.53 -11.99 7.28
CA LEU A 30 3.38 -12.91 8.04
C LEU A 30 2.77 -14.31 8.24
N ASN A 31 1.45 -14.46 8.04
CA ASN A 31 0.75 -15.73 8.16
C ASN A 31 0.30 -16.32 6.81
N SER A 32 0.58 -15.65 5.69
CA SER A 32 0.28 -16.17 4.36
C SER A 32 1.42 -17.04 3.82
N ASP A 33 1.13 -17.84 2.80
CA ASP A 33 2.17 -18.62 2.11
C ASP A 33 3.19 -17.71 1.40
N GLU A 34 2.76 -16.54 0.92
CA GLU A 34 3.62 -15.59 0.22
C GLU A 34 4.59 -14.83 1.13
N GLY A 35 4.21 -14.62 2.39
CA GLY A 35 5.07 -14.02 3.40
C GLY A 35 5.77 -15.03 4.32
N ARG A 36 5.64 -16.34 4.06
CA ARG A 36 6.24 -17.42 4.87
C ARG A 36 7.75 -17.27 5.03
N ASP A 37 8.42 -16.73 4.01
CA ASP A 37 9.87 -16.53 4.01
C ASP A 37 10.29 -15.13 4.50
N PHE A 38 9.33 -14.29 4.91
CA PHE A 38 9.63 -12.93 5.34
C PHE A 38 10.06 -12.93 6.80
N THR A 39 11.25 -12.40 7.07
CA THR A 39 11.57 -11.89 8.41
C THR A 39 10.68 -10.69 8.73
N PRO A 40 10.44 -10.38 10.02
CA PRO A 40 9.70 -9.18 10.41
C PRO A 40 10.26 -7.87 9.81
N ALA A 41 11.58 -7.78 9.63
CA ALA A 41 12.23 -6.63 9.00
C ALA A 41 11.94 -6.54 7.50
N GLN A 42 11.94 -7.67 6.78
CA GLN A 42 11.54 -7.72 5.37
C GLN A 42 10.07 -7.35 5.20
N ALA A 43 9.18 -7.86 6.05
CA ALA A 43 7.77 -7.48 6.04
C ALA A 43 7.56 -5.98 6.25
N ALA A 44 8.26 -5.37 7.22
CA ALA A 44 8.19 -3.92 7.44
C ALA A 44 8.67 -3.13 6.22
N ARG A 45 9.76 -3.56 5.59
CA ARG A 45 10.28 -2.94 4.35
C ARG A 45 9.30 -3.06 3.20
N ALA A 46 8.72 -4.25 2.98
CA ALA A 46 7.76 -4.51 1.92
C ALA A 46 6.51 -3.65 2.08
N ILE A 47 5.99 -3.51 3.31
CA ILE A 47 4.84 -2.64 3.62
C ILE A 47 5.16 -1.19 3.31
N TRP A 48 6.35 -0.71 3.69
CA TRP A 48 6.78 0.65 3.37
C TRP A 48 6.86 0.87 1.85
N GLN A 49 7.41 -0.08 1.10
CA GLN A 49 7.46 -0.02 -0.37
C GLN A 49 6.07 -0.06 -1.00
N TYR A 50 5.13 -0.83 -0.45
CA TYR A 50 3.74 -0.86 -0.90
C TYR A 50 3.04 0.49 -0.69
N GLY A 51 3.26 1.16 0.45
CA GLY A 51 2.78 2.52 0.68
C GLY A 51 3.31 3.51 -0.37
N LEU A 52 4.60 3.45 -0.71
CA LEU A 52 5.17 4.25 -1.79
C LEU A 52 4.58 3.91 -3.16
N PHE A 53 4.32 2.62 -3.41
CA PHE A 53 3.69 2.17 -4.65
C PHE A 53 2.29 2.74 -4.81
N LEU A 54 1.47 2.76 -3.75
CA LEU A 54 0.15 3.38 -3.75
C LEU A 54 0.22 4.89 -4.00
N PHE A 55 1.19 5.58 -3.40
CA PHE A 55 1.43 7.00 -3.67
C PHE A 55 1.79 7.25 -5.14
N LEU A 56 2.69 6.43 -5.72
CA LEU A 56 3.02 6.51 -7.15
C LEU A 56 1.80 6.22 -8.04
N ALA A 57 0.96 5.27 -7.67
CA ALA A 57 -0.26 4.94 -8.42
C ALA A 57 -1.24 6.13 -8.44
N GLN A 58 -1.37 6.85 -7.32
CA GLN A 58 -2.17 8.08 -7.27
C GLN A 58 -1.53 9.20 -8.10
N GLN A 59 -0.21 9.35 -8.04
CA GLN A 59 0.51 10.42 -8.73
C GLN A 59 0.49 10.25 -10.25
N TYR A 60 0.48 9.01 -10.74
CA TYR A 60 0.61 8.66 -12.15
C TYR A 60 -0.47 7.68 -12.60
N PRO A 61 -1.77 8.03 -12.56
CA PRO A 61 -2.87 7.09 -12.84
C PRO A 61 -2.89 6.60 -14.30
N ALA A 62 -2.28 7.33 -15.22
CA ALA A 62 -2.14 6.92 -16.63
C ALA A 62 -0.93 6.00 -16.89
N MET A 63 -0.06 5.80 -15.90
CA MET A 63 1.11 4.94 -16.01
C MET A 63 0.79 3.54 -15.50
N ARG A 64 1.16 2.53 -16.28
CA ARG A 64 1.09 1.14 -15.81
C ARG A 64 2.24 0.87 -14.85
N LEU A 65 1.96 0.88 -13.56
CA LEU A 65 2.90 0.43 -12.52
C LEU A 65 2.81 -1.09 -12.37
N VAL A 66 3.96 -1.74 -12.22
CA VAL A 66 4.06 -3.19 -11.98
C VAL A 66 4.73 -3.39 -10.62
N PRO A 67 4.10 -4.10 -9.68
CA PRO A 67 4.69 -4.32 -8.36
C PRO A 67 5.91 -5.24 -8.45
N THR A 68 6.85 -5.09 -7.52
CA THR A 68 7.85 -6.12 -7.27
C THR A 68 7.19 -7.29 -6.52
N LYS A 69 7.86 -8.44 -6.45
CA LYS A 69 7.36 -9.60 -5.68
C LYS A 69 7.03 -9.27 -4.22
N GLU A 70 7.82 -8.42 -3.58
CA GLU A 70 7.60 -8.00 -2.19
C GLU A 70 6.34 -7.14 -2.05
N ILE A 71 6.13 -6.21 -2.98
CA ILE A 71 4.96 -5.33 -3.03
C ILE A 71 3.69 -6.15 -3.34
N ASP A 72 3.80 -7.11 -4.26
CA ASP A 72 2.74 -8.01 -4.67
C ASP A 72 2.26 -8.88 -3.50
N ALA A 73 3.19 -9.43 -2.70
CA ALA A 73 2.85 -10.19 -1.49
C ALA A 73 2.06 -9.34 -0.46
N VAL A 74 2.43 -8.07 -0.29
CA VAL A 74 1.69 -7.14 0.58
C VAL A 74 0.30 -6.85 -0.02
N LEU A 75 0.19 -6.69 -1.34
CA LEU A 75 -1.09 -6.48 -2.02
C LEU A 75 -2.03 -7.67 -1.82
N HIS A 76 -1.55 -8.91 -1.99
CA HIS A 76 -2.37 -10.09 -1.72
C HIS A 76 -2.79 -10.19 -0.26
N ALA A 77 -1.89 -9.89 0.68
CA ALA A 77 -2.22 -9.83 2.10
C ALA A 77 -3.28 -8.75 2.40
N HIS A 78 -3.24 -7.62 1.71
CA HIS A 78 -4.24 -6.57 1.83
C HIS A 78 -5.59 -7.01 1.25
N ILE A 79 -5.62 -7.60 0.05
CA ILE A 79 -6.84 -8.14 -0.59
C ILE A 79 -7.50 -9.23 0.27
N ALA A 80 -6.73 -10.02 1.01
CA ALA A 80 -7.24 -11.06 1.90
C ALA A 80 -8.16 -10.54 3.02
N THR A 81 -8.17 -9.23 3.27
CA THR A 81 -9.08 -8.55 4.22
C THR A 81 -10.45 -8.18 3.60
N ASP A 82 -10.66 -8.50 2.32
CA ASP A 82 -11.83 -8.29 1.43
C ASP A 82 -12.62 -6.99 1.67
N ARG A 83 -13.43 -6.94 2.73
CA ARG A 83 -14.21 -5.74 3.07
C ARG A 83 -13.33 -4.53 3.38
N GLN A 84 -12.28 -4.70 4.18
CA GLN A 84 -11.39 -3.59 4.53
C GLN A 84 -10.65 -3.07 3.29
N TYR A 85 -10.18 -3.97 2.43
CA TYR A 85 -9.52 -3.60 1.18
C TYR A 85 -10.40 -2.72 0.28
N GLN A 86 -11.69 -3.05 0.16
CA GLN A 86 -12.63 -2.26 -0.65
C GLN A 86 -12.84 -0.85 -0.07
N ASP A 87 -13.01 -0.75 1.25
CA ASP A 87 -13.17 0.54 1.96
C ASP A 87 -11.89 1.39 1.87
N ASP A 88 -10.72 0.76 1.96
CA ASP A 88 -9.42 1.40 1.83
C ASP A 88 -9.20 1.94 0.40
N CYS A 89 -9.59 1.16 -0.62
CA CYS A 89 -9.54 1.60 -2.01
C CYS A 89 -10.42 2.82 -2.26
N GLN A 90 -11.66 2.84 -1.76
CA GLN A 90 -12.57 4.00 -1.85
C GLN A 90 -12.06 5.22 -1.08
N THR A 91 -11.34 4.98 0.02
CA THR A 91 -10.75 6.05 0.82
C THR A 91 -9.58 6.69 0.08
N LEU A 92 -8.73 5.89 -0.55
CA LEU A 92 -7.50 6.34 -1.20
C LEU A 92 -7.71 6.97 -2.58
N PHE A 93 -8.54 6.36 -3.43
CA PHE A 93 -8.68 6.68 -4.87
C PHE A 93 -10.09 7.16 -5.21
#